data_AF-A0A5C1ADH5-F1
#
_entry.id   AF-A0A5C1ADH5-F1
#
_cell.length_a   1.000
_cell.length_b   1.000
_cell.length_c   1.000
_cell.angle_alpha   90.00
_cell.angle_beta   90.00
_cell.angle_gamma   90.00
#
_symmetry.space_group_name_H-M   'P 1'
#
loop_
_entity.id
_entity.type
_entity.pdbx_description
1 polymer ?
#
loop_
_entity_poly.entity_id
_entity_poly.type
_entity_poly.pdbx_seq_one_letter_code
_entity_poly.pdbx_strand_id
1 'polypeptide(L)'
;MKMYKPTFTKKLPPNPDIVDRDGKAHVRIREGGRAVLYPVTACGTMYLKELDTWYAKVRQPNGKRKPVPLSPNKRAAEIMLGEMLQAIEMGKAGAVDPFREHAVTPLADHLAAWQKAQHADGVTRKHYRAAASRVQKVCDHCRFTFAPDFDPADVTDFLADLREADSRPVPPDKTEYTKKELAEFLGVSLAAIPPMIRRHNLTVTGELHGRRFPRETVVALAERKARGASARTANTYLIALKAFVNWMVQGKRIAANPFDHLSAANENTDRRHDRRTLTEEETFRLIDATQNSSQTVRGLTGRERAVLYHTALGTGFRASELASLAIASFSLATNPPTIHLAADKAKNRQEAVQPISPSLADVLRPFLAGKPPRSLAWPGKWAADAVDVLRHDLDTAGIPYRVDSPTGTPLFADFHCLRHTFIRRLDESGATLKEAMQLARHSDPKLTMAIYGRASVAELGDVVSRLTLVPSHVPKHVPAGDSPCGTMRTDEETCPVDTPEQALLQVLNLKTFEDECGEMMTAEEVHPTGVEPVTFGSGVRVSKTISL
;
A
#
# COMPACT_ATOMS: atom_id res chain seq x y z
N MET A 1 -35.09 -14.76 -34.91
CA MET A 1 -35.67 -16.08 -34.52
C MET A 1 -37.10 -15.86 -34.07
N LYS A 2 -38.03 -16.80 -34.26
CA LYS A 2 -39.43 -16.68 -33.80
C LYS A 2 -39.72 -17.76 -32.76
N MET A 3 -40.45 -17.41 -31.70
CA MET A 3 -40.99 -18.41 -30.77
C MET A 3 -42.14 -19.16 -31.43
N TYR A 4 -42.31 -20.41 -31.05
CA TYR A 4 -43.42 -21.26 -31.48
C TYR A 4 -43.71 -22.29 -30.39
N LYS A 5 -44.93 -22.84 -30.41
CA LYS A 5 -45.27 -24.02 -29.61
C LYS A 5 -45.14 -25.26 -30.52
N PRO A 6 -44.26 -26.22 -30.21
CA PRO A 6 -44.20 -27.46 -30.95
C PRO A 6 -45.55 -28.19 -30.86
N THR A 7 -46.01 -28.71 -31.99
CA THR A 7 -47.20 -29.57 -32.05
C THR A 7 -46.80 -31.03 -31.98
N PHE A 8 -47.58 -31.83 -31.28
CA PHE A 8 -47.45 -33.28 -31.22
C PHE A 8 -48.80 -33.94 -31.52
N THR A 9 -48.75 -35.15 -32.08
CA THR A 9 -49.94 -35.90 -32.46
C THR A 9 -50.50 -36.69 -31.28
N LYS A 10 -51.81 -36.60 -31.07
CA LYS A 10 -52.58 -37.47 -30.16
C LYS A 10 -53.67 -38.22 -30.93
N LYS A 11 -53.97 -39.46 -30.53
CA LYS A 11 -55.08 -40.23 -31.12
C LYS A 11 -56.42 -39.54 -30.84
N LEU A 12 -57.31 -39.56 -31.82
CA LEU A 12 -58.68 -39.07 -31.62
C LEU A 12 -59.40 -39.91 -30.54
N PRO A 13 -60.25 -39.29 -29.71
CA PRO A 13 -61.11 -40.03 -28.79
C PRO A 13 -62.15 -40.87 -29.55
N PRO A 14 -62.72 -41.92 -28.94
CA PRO A 14 -63.85 -42.64 -29.52
C PRO A 14 -65.03 -41.68 -29.71
N ASN A 15 -65.61 -41.66 -30.92
CA ASN A 15 -66.63 -40.72 -31.38
C ASN A 15 -66.18 -39.23 -31.31
N PRO A 16 -65.22 -38.81 -32.13
CA PRO A 16 -64.70 -37.45 -32.10
C PRO A 16 -65.73 -36.43 -32.61
N ASP A 17 -65.92 -35.36 -31.86
CA ASP A 17 -66.71 -34.20 -32.26
C ASP A 17 -65.86 -33.31 -33.21
N ILE A 18 -65.96 -33.58 -34.51
CA ILE A 18 -65.20 -32.89 -35.56
C ILE A 18 -66.01 -31.72 -36.11
N VAL A 19 -65.40 -30.55 -36.12
CA VAL A 19 -65.98 -29.28 -36.57
C VAL A 19 -65.10 -28.73 -37.68
N ASP A 20 -65.70 -28.25 -38.77
CA ASP A 20 -64.97 -27.48 -39.77
C ASP A 20 -64.73 -26.07 -39.26
N ARG A 21 -63.47 -25.62 -39.34
CA ARG A 21 -63.09 -24.25 -39.08
C ARG A 21 -62.14 -23.80 -40.18
N ASP A 22 -62.57 -22.80 -40.94
CA ASP A 22 -61.81 -22.21 -42.04
C ASP A 22 -61.39 -23.26 -43.10
N GLY A 23 -62.27 -24.21 -43.42
CA GLY A 23 -62.05 -25.28 -44.41
C GLY A 23 -61.11 -26.38 -43.94
N LYS A 24 -60.89 -26.50 -42.63
CA LYS A 24 -60.02 -27.51 -42.00
C LYS A 24 -60.75 -28.21 -40.86
N ALA A 25 -60.66 -29.54 -40.84
CA ALA A 25 -61.22 -30.37 -39.78
C ALA A 25 -60.49 -30.15 -38.43
N HIS A 26 -61.25 -29.81 -37.40
CA HIS A 26 -60.76 -29.68 -36.02
C HIS A 26 -61.58 -30.57 -35.09
N VAL A 27 -60.94 -31.26 -34.15
CA VAL A 27 -61.64 -31.99 -33.08
C VAL A 27 -61.85 -31.08 -31.87
N ARG A 28 -63.05 -31.13 -31.30
CA ARG A 28 -63.39 -30.46 -30.04
C ARG A 28 -63.06 -31.37 -28.87
N ILE A 29 -62.09 -30.96 -28.04
CA ILE A 29 -61.67 -31.70 -26.83
C ILE A 29 -61.94 -30.82 -25.61
N ARG A 30 -62.55 -31.38 -24.57
CA ARG A 30 -62.69 -30.69 -23.27
C ARG A 30 -61.41 -30.87 -22.46
N GLU A 31 -60.74 -29.77 -22.13
CA GLU A 31 -59.59 -29.75 -21.22
C GLU A 31 -59.78 -28.63 -20.19
N GLY A 32 -59.58 -28.93 -18.91
CA GLY A 32 -59.69 -27.94 -17.83
C GLY A 32 -61.04 -27.21 -17.74
N GLY A 33 -62.14 -27.88 -18.11
CA GLY A 33 -63.49 -27.31 -18.07
C GLY A 33 -63.89 -26.46 -19.28
N ARG A 34 -63.02 -26.30 -20.29
CA ARG A 34 -63.31 -25.56 -21.54
C ARG A 34 -63.16 -26.45 -22.77
N ALA A 35 -63.97 -26.19 -23.79
CA ALA A 35 -63.84 -26.86 -25.07
C ALA A 35 -62.78 -26.16 -25.93
N VAL A 36 -61.74 -26.88 -26.32
CA VAL A 36 -60.64 -26.41 -27.16
C VAL A 36 -60.68 -27.16 -28.49
N LEU A 37 -60.51 -26.44 -29.59
CA LEU A 37 -60.47 -27.01 -30.94
C LEU A 37 -59.02 -27.30 -31.34
N TYR A 38 -58.72 -28.53 -31.74
CA TYR A 38 -57.40 -28.93 -32.23
C TYR A 38 -57.49 -29.42 -33.68
N PRO A 39 -56.57 -29.03 -34.57
CA PRO A 39 -56.62 -29.48 -35.96
C PRO A 39 -56.38 -30.99 -36.07
N VAL A 40 -57.17 -31.64 -36.91
CA VAL A 40 -57.05 -33.07 -37.23
C VAL A 40 -55.96 -33.27 -38.29
N THR A 41 -55.19 -34.33 -38.16
CA THR A 41 -54.18 -34.74 -39.14
C THR A 41 -54.81 -35.12 -40.48
N ALA A 42 -54.07 -35.01 -41.59
CA ALA A 42 -54.59 -35.31 -42.93
C ALA A 42 -55.08 -36.75 -43.09
N CYS A 43 -54.56 -37.70 -42.30
CA CYS A 43 -55.00 -39.09 -42.29
C CYS A 43 -56.27 -39.33 -41.45
N GLY A 44 -56.80 -38.30 -40.78
CA GLY A 44 -58.07 -38.38 -40.05
C GLY A 44 -58.06 -39.23 -38.78
N THR A 45 -56.90 -39.71 -38.31
CA THR A 45 -56.81 -40.64 -37.16
C THR A 45 -56.27 -40.00 -35.88
N MET A 46 -55.62 -38.84 -36.00
CA MET A 46 -54.97 -38.12 -34.90
C MET A 46 -55.28 -36.62 -34.95
N TYR A 47 -55.13 -35.91 -33.83
CA TYR A 47 -55.18 -34.45 -33.74
C TYR A 47 -53.84 -33.87 -33.26
N LEU A 48 -53.56 -32.63 -33.63
CA LEU A 48 -52.33 -31.91 -33.28
C LEU A 48 -52.56 -31.03 -32.06
N LYS A 49 -51.85 -31.32 -30.97
CA LYS A 49 -51.87 -30.52 -29.73
C LYS A 49 -50.56 -29.75 -29.60
N GLU A 50 -50.65 -28.46 -29.28
CA GLU A 50 -49.49 -27.64 -28.94
C GLU A 50 -48.98 -27.95 -27.52
N LEU A 51 -47.67 -27.86 -27.31
CA LEU A 51 -47.08 -27.87 -25.96
C LEU A 51 -47.40 -26.59 -25.19
N ASP A 52 -47.44 -26.69 -23.86
CA ASP A 52 -47.69 -25.55 -23.00
C ASP A 52 -46.49 -24.60 -22.96
N THR A 53 -45.28 -25.14 -23.08
CA THR A 53 -44.01 -24.39 -23.09
C THR A 53 -43.70 -23.81 -24.47
N TRP A 54 -43.30 -22.54 -24.52
CA TRP A 54 -42.78 -21.91 -25.73
C TRP A 54 -41.36 -22.38 -26.04
N TYR A 55 -41.04 -22.53 -27.33
CA TYR A 55 -39.71 -22.90 -27.81
C TYR A 55 -39.20 -21.88 -28.83
N ALA A 56 -37.88 -21.80 -28.97
CA ALA A 56 -37.23 -21.06 -30.06
C ALA A 56 -36.19 -21.94 -30.77
N LYS A 57 -36.08 -21.81 -32.10
CA LYS A 57 -35.00 -22.45 -32.87
C LYS A 57 -33.74 -21.58 -32.82
N VAL A 58 -32.77 -21.94 -31.99
CA VAL A 58 -31.51 -21.23 -31.81
C VAL A 58 -30.44 -21.77 -32.74
N ARG A 59 -29.78 -20.89 -33.51
CA ARG A 59 -28.63 -21.27 -34.37
C ARG A 59 -27.41 -21.46 -33.48
N GLN A 60 -26.86 -22.67 -33.47
CA GLN A 60 -25.64 -23.01 -32.73
C GLN A 60 -24.37 -22.64 -33.52
N PRO A 61 -23.20 -22.57 -32.86
CA PRO A 61 -21.92 -22.28 -33.51
C PRO A 61 -21.58 -23.21 -34.69
N ASN A 62 -22.03 -24.46 -34.64
CA ASN A 62 -21.88 -25.45 -35.72
C ASN A 62 -22.86 -25.25 -36.91
N GLY A 63 -23.59 -24.12 -36.95
CA GLY A 63 -24.54 -23.77 -38.00
C GLY A 63 -25.91 -24.44 -37.90
N LYS A 64 -26.09 -25.48 -37.08
CA LYS A 64 -27.36 -26.19 -36.92
C LYS A 64 -28.32 -25.41 -36.02
N ARG A 65 -29.62 -25.47 -36.33
CA ARG A 65 -30.68 -24.88 -35.48
C ARG A 65 -31.22 -25.95 -34.54
N LYS A 66 -31.10 -25.76 -33.22
CA LYS A 66 -31.72 -26.63 -32.22
C LYS A 66 -32.91 -25.95 -31.55
N PRO A 67 -34.01 -26.68 -31.27
CA PRO A 67 -35.10 -26.16 -30.45
C PRO A 67 -34.64 -26.05 -28.99
N VAL A 68 -34.80 -24.89 -28.39
CA VAL A 68 -34.50 -24.62 -26.98
C VAL A 68 -35.82 -24.29 -26.26
N PRO A 69 -36.15 -24.97 -25.15
CA PRO A 69 -37.32 -24.63 -24.35
C PRO A 69 -37.12 -23.27 -23.68
N LEU A 70 -38.19 -22.47 -23.64
CA LEU A 70 -38.24 -21.19 -22.96
C LEU A 70 -39.13 -21.33 -21.71
N SER A 71 -40.23 -20.59 -21.62
CA SER A 71 -41.20 -20.63 -20.53
C SER A 71 -42.61 -20.95 -21.05
N PRO A 72 -43.51 -21.54 -20.24
CA PRO A 72 -44.94 -21.59 -20.54
C PRO A 72 -45.60 -20.19 -20.58
N ASN A 73 -45.07 -19.24 -19.80
CA ASN A 73 -45.54 -17.86 -19.83
C ASN A 73 -44.96 -17.14 -21.05
N LYS A 74 -45.82 -16.64 -21.94
CA LYS A 74 -45.42 -15.95 -23.18
C LYS A 74 -44.49 -14.77 -22.91
N ARG A 75 -44.76 -13.96 -21.87
CA ARG A 75 -43.97 -12.76 -21.57
C ARG A 75 -42.58 -13.12 -21.04
N ALA A 76 -42.48 -14.12 -20.18
CA ALA A 76 -41.19 -14.63 -19.72
C ALA A 76 -40.39 -15.27 -20.88
N ALA A 77 -41.07 -15.99 -21.78
CA ALA A 77 -40.43 -16.55 -22.97
C ALA A 77 -39.89 -15.46 -23.93
N GLU A 78 -40.61 -14.33 -24.08
CA GLU A 78 -40.13 -13.16 -24.84
C GLU A 78 -38.84 -12.59 -24.25
N ILE A 79 -38.78 -12.43 -22.92
CA ILE A 79 -37.58 -11.94 -22.21
C ILE A 79 -36.40 -12.91 -22.41
N MET A 80 -36.61 -14.21 -22.15
CA MET A 80 -35.58 -15.23 -22.33
C MET A 80 -35.06 -15.28 -23.78
N LEU A 81 -35.94 -15.14 -24.78
CA LEU A 81 -35.52 -15.09 -26.17
C LEU A 81 -34.73 -13.81 -26.48
N GLY A 82 -35.13 -12.67 -25.90
CA GLY A 82 -34.42 -11.40 -26.02
C GLY A 82 -32.99 -11.49 -25.50
N GLU A 83 -32.80 -12.01 -24.28
CA GLU A 83 -31.49 -12.23 -23.66
C GLU A 83 -30.60 -13.17 -24.50
N MET A 84 -31.16 -14.28 -25.01
CA MET A 84 -30.41 -15.21 -25.88
C MET A 84 -29.99 -14.54 -27.20
N LEU A 85 -30.87 -13.74 -27.81
CA LEU A 85 -30.54 -13.02 -29.05
C LEU A 85 -29.46 -11.97 -28.80
N GLN A 86 -29.58 -11.20 -27.72
CA GLN A 86 -28.58 -10.20 -27.33
C GLN A 86 -27.21 -10.86 -27.13
N ALA A 87 -27.14 -11.98 -26.42
CA ALA A 87 -25.89 -12.73 -26.23
C ALA A 87 -25.28 -13.24 -27.56
N ILE A 88 -26.11 -13.73 -28.49
CA ILE A 88 -25.63 -14.20 -29.81
C ILE A 88 -25.10 -13.04 -30.65
N GLU A 89 -25.81 -11.90 -30.70
CA GLU A 89 -25.38 -10.73 -31.47
C GLU A 89 -24.13 -10.08 -30.87
N MET A 90 -24.03 -9.99 -29.53
CA MET A 90 -22.81 -9.59 -28.84
C MET A 90 -21.63 -10.52 -29.16
N GLY A 91 -21.84 -11.83 -29.15
CA GLY A 91 -20.81 -12.82 -29.51
C GLY A 91 -20.34 -12.70 -30.97
N LYS A 92 -21.26 -12.47 -31.92
CA LYS A 92 -20.90 -12.21 -33.34
C LYS A 92 -20.14 -10.91 -33.53
N ALA A 93 -20.44 -9.89 -32.73
CA ALA A 93 -19.75 -8.61 -32.74
C ALA A 93 -18.40 -8.66 -32.01
N GLY A 94 -17.99 -9.80 -31.45
CA GLY A 94 -16.79 -9.93 -30.62
C GLY A 94 -16.90 -9.25 -29.26
N ALA A 95 -18.08 -8.75 -28.88
CA ALA A 95 -18.40 -8.15 -27.60
C ALA A 95 -18.75 -9.23 -26.56
N VAL A 96 -17.88 -10.22 -26.41
CA VAL A 96 -17.97 -11.16 -25.28
C VAL A 96 -17.60 -10.38 -24.04
N ASP A 97 -18.49 -10.37 -23.04
CA ASP A 97 -18.19 -9.81 -21.72
C ASP A 97 -16.95 -10.52 -21.15
N PRO A 98 -15.78 -9.85 -21.06
CA PRO A 98 -14.54 -10.47 -20.61
C PRO A 98 -14.58 -10.83 -19.12
N PHE A 99 -15.53 -10.28 -18.35
CA PHE A 99 -15.59 -10.44 -16.91
C PHE A 99 -16.30 -11.73 -16.48
N ARG A 100 -17.18 -12.29 -17.31
CA ARG A 100 -18.08 -13.39 -16.93
C ARG A 100 -17.35 -14.65 -16.44
N GLU A 101 -16.29 -15.06 -17.12
CA GLU A 101 -15.47 -16.21 -16.72
C GLU A 101 -14.72 -15.92 -15.41
N HIS A 102 -14.20 -14.69 -15.28
CA HIS A 102 -13.42 -14.27 -14.13
C HIS A 102 -14.27 -14.05 -12.88
N ALA A 103 -15.56 -13.71 -13.04
CA ALA A 103 -16.52 -13.56 -11.95
C ALA A 103 -16.79 -14.88 -11.20
N VAL A 104 -16.65 -16.03 -11.87
CA VAL A 104 -16.79 -17.37 -11.25
C VAL A 104 -15.45 -18.06 -10.98
N THR A 105 -14.33 -17.39 -11.30
CA THR A 105 -12.99 -17.88 -10.98
C THR A 105 -12.64 -17.49 -9.54
N PRO A 106 -12.24 -18.44 -8.67
CA PRO A 106 -11.83 -18.14 -7.30
C PRO A 106 -10.72 -17.09 -7.22
N LEU A 107 -10.79 -16.20 -6.23
CA LEU A 107 -9.75 -15.20 -5.97
C LEU A 107 -8.37 -15.82 -5.71
N ALA A 108 -8.33 -17.03 -5.14
CA ALA A 108 -7.08 -17.78 -4.96
C ALA A 108 -6.35 -18.07 -6.28
N ASP A 109 -7.10 -18.38 -7.35
CA ASP A 109 -6.52 -18.65 -8.68
C ASP A 109 -6.01 -17.36 -9.33
N HIS A 110 -6.79 -16.27 -9.19
CA HIS A 110 -6.34 -14.93 -9.61
C HIS A 110 -5.09 -14.50 -8.86
N LEU A 111 -5.01 -14.77 -7.56
CA LEU A 111 -3.86 -14.44 -6.73
C LEU A 111 -2.62 -15.22 -7.16
N ALA A 112 -2.77 -16.52 -7.47
CA ALA A 112 -1.69 -17.34 -8.02
C ALA A 112 -1.23 -16.82 -9.40
N ALA A 113 -2.15 -16.40 -10.26
CA ALA A 113 -1.84 -15.78 -11.54
C ALA A 113 -1.12 -14.43 -11.36
N TRP A 114 -1.54 -13.61 -10.42
CA TRP A 114 -0.88 -12.34 -10.09
C TRP A 114 0.55 -12.54 -9.58
N GLN A 115 0.78 -13.54 -8.73
CA GLN A 115 2.13 -13.90 -8.27
C GLN A 115 3.04 -14.32 -9.43
N LYS A 116 2.53 -15.09 -10.40
CA LYS A 116 3.27 -15.47 -11.61
C LYS A 116 3.62 -14.25 -12.46
N ALA A 117 2.68 -13.32 -12.64
CA ALA A 117 2.90 -12.07 -13.36
C ALA A 117 4.00 -11.22 -12.70
N GLN A 118 3.89 -10.98 -11.39
CA GLN A 118 4.89 -10.22 -10.63
C GLN A 118 6.30 -10.85 -10.70
N HIS A 119 6.37 -12.18 -10.68
CA HIS A 119 7.63 -12.89 -10.86
C HIS A 119 8.21 -12.67 -12.28
N ALA A 120 7.38 -12.72 -13.32
CA ALA A 120 7.79 -12.45 -14.69
C ALA A 120 8.28 -11.00 -14.88
N ASP A 121 7.66 -10.03 -14.18
CA ASP A 121 8.07 -8.63 -14.16
C ASP A 121 9.36 -8.38 -13.35
N GLY A 122 9.95 -9.44 -12.79
CA GLY A 122 11.21 -9.39 -12.06
C GLY A 122 11.08 -8.85 -10.63
N VAL A 123 9.87 -8.83 -10.06
CA VAL A 123 9.66 -8.51 -8.64
C VAL A 123 10.24 -9.61 -7.77
N THR A 124 10.93 -9.22 -6.70
CA THR A 124 11.60 -10.20 -5.81
C THR A 124 10.59 -11.15 -5.16
N ARG A 125 10.99 -12.42 -5.00
CA ARG A 125 10.20 -13.47 -4.33
C ARG A 125 9.67 -13.07 -2.96
N LYS A 126 10.46 -12.31 -2.19
CA LYS A 126 10.04 -11.78 -0.89
C LYS A 126 8.87 -10.80 -1.03
N HIS A 127 8.92 -9.90 -2.01
CA HIS A 127 7.93 -8.83 -2.16
C HIS A 127 6.58 -9.35 -2.64
N TYR A 128 6.52 -10.10 -3.76
CA TYR A 128 5.23 -10.54 -4.28
C TYR A 128 4.56 -11.58 -3.37
N ARG A 129 5.34 -12.42 -2.65
CA ARG A 129 4.78 -13.34 -1.65
C ARG A 129 4.20 -12.60 -0.46
N ALA A 130 4.89 -11.56 0.03
CA ALA A 130 4.37 -10.74 1.12
C ALA A 130 3.11 -9.96 0.69
N ALA A 131 3.07 -9.43 -0.53
CA ALA A 131 1.89 -8.76 -1.06
C ALA A 131 0.71 -9.74 -1.17
N ALA A 132 0.90 -10.89 -1.82
CA ALA A 132 -0.13 -11.90 -1.96
C ALA A 132 -0.63 -12.44 -0.62
N SER A 133 0.27 -12.68 0.35
CA SER A 133 -0.14 -13.13 1.69
C SER A 133 -0.98 -12.09 2.42
N ARG A 134 -0.78 -10.79 2.17
CA ARG A 134 -1.65 -9.75 2.74
C ARG A 134 -3.03 -9.76 2.09
N VAL A 135 -3.08 -9.86 0.76
CA VAL A 135 -4.35 -9.96 0.02
C VAL A 135 -5.13 -11.19 0.46
N GLN A 136 -4.49 -12.35 0.56
CA GLN A 136 -5.13 -13.57 1.03
C GLN A 136 -5.77 -13.40 2.41
N LYS A 137 -5.07 -12.76 3.35
CA LYS A 137 -5.63 -12.50 4.69
C LYS A 137 -6.84 -11.57 4.68
N VAL A 138 -6.86 -10.58 3.78
CA VAL A 138 -8.04 -9.73 3.59
C VAL A 138 -9.19 -10.60 3.07
N CYS A 139 -8.96 -11.38 2.01
CA CYS A 139 -9.97 -12.26 1.44
C CYS A 139 -10.50 -13.29 2.45
N ASP A 140 -9.62 -13.88 3.26
CA ASP A 140 -9.99 -14.87 4.28
C ASP A 140 -10.85 -14.23 5.39
N HIS A 141 -10.48 -13.02 5.85
CA HIS A 141 -11.22 -12.31 6.90
C HIS A 141 -12.59 -11.83 6.41
N CYS A 142 -12.62 -11.20 5.23
CA CYS A 142 -13.84 -10.70 4.61
C CYS A 142 -14.66 -11.81 3.90
N ARG A 143 -14.18 -13.05 3.90
CA ARG A 143 -14.80 -14.23 3.25
C ARG A 143 -15.02 -14.06 1.73
N PHE A 144 -14.18 -13.28 1.07
CA PHE A 144 -14.23 -13.11 -0.38
C PHE A 144 -13.72 -14.37 -1.08
N THR A 145 -14.59 -15.05 -1.81
CA THR A 145 -14.25 -16.23 -2.61
C THR A 145 -14.12 -15.86 -4.08
N PHE A 146 -14.98 -14.97 -4.57
CA PHE A 146 -15.06 -14.51 -5.96
C PHE A 146 -15.00 -12.98 -6.03
N ALA A 147 -14.73 -12.45 -7.22
CA ALA A 147 -14.69 -11.00 -7.44
C ALA A 147 -16.01 -10.26 -7.11
N PRO A 148 -17.21 -10.84 -7.35
CA PRO A 148 -18.47 -10.20 -6.94
C PRO A 148 -18.66 -10.09 -5.42
N ASP A 149 -17.88 -10.81 -4.61
CA ASP A 149 -17.98 -10.75 -3.15
C ASP A 149 -17.33 -9.48 -2.57
N PHE A 150 -16.59 -8.71 -3.37
CA PHE A 150 -15.86 -7.53 -2.90
C PHE A 150 -16.79 -6.45 -2.32
N ASP A 151 -16.63 -6.18 -1.03
CA ASP A 151 -17.29 -5.08 -0.33
C ASP A 151 -16.26 -4.12 0.32
N PRO A 152 -16.25 -2.82 -0.01
CA PRO A 152 -15.41 -1.82 0.66
C PRO A 152 -15.65 -1.68 2.16
N ALA A 153 -16.88 -1.95 2.64
CA ALA A 153 -17.22 -1.89 4.06
C ALA A 153 -16.47 -2.99 4.84
N ASP A 154 -16.51 -4.23 4.38
CA ASP A 154 -15.81 -5.37 5.00
C ASP A 154 -14.29 -5.14 5.07
N VAL A 155 -13.71 -4.47 4.06
CA VAL A 155 -12.28 -4.11 4.08
C VAL A 155 -12.00 -3.00 5.08
N THR A 156 -12.91 -2.04 5.23
CA THR A 156 -12.79 -0.98 6.23
C THR A 156 -12.81 -1.56 7.64
N ASP A 157 -13.74 -2.48 7.90
CA ASP A 157 -13.85 -3.19 9.17
C ASP A 157 -12.60 -4.05 9.44
N PHE A 158 -12.13 -4.81 8.45
CA PHE A 158 -10.86 -5.55 8.59
C PHE A 158 -9.67 -4.65 8.96
N LEU A 159 -9.57 -3.47 8.35
CA LEU A 159 -8.48 -2.53 8.65
C LEU A 159 -8.64 -1.90 10.05
N ALA A 160 -9.88 -1.73 10.53
CA ALA A 160 -10.18 -1.29 11.89
C ALA A 160 -9.84 -2.39 12.90
N ASP A 161 -10.31 -3.62 12.69
CA ASP A 161 -10.03 -4.82 13.50
C ASP A 161 -8.53 -5.06 13.65
N LEU A 162 -7.77 -4.90 12.56
CA LEU A 162 -6.31 -5.02 12.61
C LEU A 162 -5.68 -4.04 13.60
N ARG A 163 -6.25 -2.85 13.74
CA ARG A 163 -5.75 -1.77 14.60
C ARG A 163 -6.30 -1.84 16.03
N GLU A 164 -7.39 -2.57 16.23
CA GLU A 164 -8.01 -2.72 17.53
C GLU A 164 -7.11 -3.47 18.52
N ALA A 165 -7.26 -3.10 19.80
CA ALA A 165 -6.54 -3.64 20.93
C ALA A 165 -7.15 -4.97 21.39
N ASP A 166 -6.51 -6.10 21.13
CA ASP A 166 -6.86 -7.38 21.80
C ASP A 166 -6.14 -7.47 23.15
N SER A 167 -6.78 -6.95 24.20
CA SER A 167 -6.27 -6.94 25.58
C SER A 167 -6.79 -8.16 26.38
N ARG A 168 -6.13 -9.30 26.20
CA ARG A 168 -6.36 -10.47 27.08
C ARG A 168 -5.51 -10.31 28.35
N PRO A 169 -6.11 -10.21 29.55
CA PRO A 169 -5.33 -10.12 30.78
C PRO A 169 -4.57 -11.42 31.01
N VAL A 170 -3.29 -11.31 31.37
CA VAL A 170 -2.45 -12.46 31.72
C VAL A 170 -2.87 -12.96 33.11
N PRO A 171 -3.27 -14.24 33.26
CA PRO A 171 -3.65 -14.80 34.56
C PRO A 171 -2.64 -14.48 35.67
N PRO A 172 -3.08 -14.03 36.86
CA PRO A 172 -2.18 -13.62 37.93
C PRO A 172 -1.41 -14.81 38.53
N ASP A 173 -2.05 -15.98 38.62
CA ASP A 173 -1.53 -17.14 39.37
C ASP A 173 -0.49 -17.96 38.59
N LYS A 174 -0.36 -17.72 37.28
CA LYS A 174 0.55 -18.48 36.42
C LYS A 174 1.85 -17.75 36.20
N THR A 175 2.93 -18.31 36.75
CA THR A 175 4.27 -17.71 36.74
C THR A 175 5.10 -18.07 35.51
N GLU A 176 4.86 -19.24 34.92
CA GLU A 176 5.57 -19.72 33.73
C GLU A 176 4.63 -20.35 32.69
N TYR A 177 5.02 -20.21 31.43
CA TYR A 177 4.27 -20.72 30.28
C TYR A 177 5.16 -21.60 29.41
N THR A 178 4.60 -22.66 28.86
CA THR A 178 5.21 -23.40 27.76
C THR A 178 5.06 -22.62 26.45
N LYS A 179 5.84 -22.99 25.44
CA LYS A 179 5.73 -22.40 24.09
C LYS A 179 4.33 -22.54 23.49
N LYS A 180 3.66 -23.66 23.76
CA LYS A 180 2.32 -23.96 23.27
C LYS A 180 1.29 -23.04 23.90
N GLU A 181 1.32 -22.95 25.23
CA GLU A 181 0.40 -22.09 25.98
C GLU A 181 0.59 -20.61 25.63
N LEU A 182 1.83 -20.15 25.44
CA LEU A 182 2.11 -18.78 25.01
C LEU A 182 1.55 -18.50 23.60
N ALA A 183 1.74 -19.43 22.67
CA ALA A 183 1.24 -19.28 21.30
C ALA A 183 -0.30 -19.25 21.25
N GLU A 184 -0.95 -20.12 22.02
CA GLU A 184 -2.40 -20.17 22.17
C GLU A 184 -2.95 -18.89 22.81
N PHE A 185 -2.35 -18.44 23.91
CA PHE A 185 -2.72 -17.21 24.61
C PHE A 185 -2.63 -15.98 23.68
N LEU A 186 -1.54 -15.87 22.93
CA LEU A 186 -1.33 -14.78 21.97
C LEU A 186 -2.10 -14.96 20.67
N GLY A 187 -2.71 -16.12 20.40
CA GLY A 187 -3.37 -16.42 19.12
C GLY A 187 -2.41 -16.37 17.93
N VAL A 188 -1.17 -16.84 18.10
CA VAL A 188 -0.13 -16.86 17.07
C VAL A 188 0.40 -18.28 16.84
N SER A 189 1.08 -18.49 15.71
CA SER A 189 1.71 -19.78 15.45
C SER A 189 2.93 -20.01 16.36
N LEU A 190 3.24 -21.27 16.67
CA LEU A 190 4.45 -21.66 17.41
C LEU A 190 5.75 -21.14 16.75
N ALA A 191 5.75 -20.96 15.43
CA ALA A 191 6.89 -20.44 14.69
C ALA A 191 7.13 -18.94 14.91
N ALA A 192 6.09 -18.18 15.30
CA ALA A 192 6.18 -16.74 15.55
C ALA A 192 6.85 -16.41 16.89
N ILE A 193 6.79 -17.32 17.88
CA ILE A 193 7.31 -17.06 19.23
C ILE A 193 8.82 -16.76 19.25
N PRO A 194 9.72 -17.60 18.70
CA PRO A 194 11.16 -17.34 18.83
C PRO A 194 11.62 -16.00 18.20
N PRO A 195 11.12 -15.57 17.03
CA PRO A 195 11.37 -14.23 16.51
C PRO A 195 10.88 -13.10 17.42
N MET A 196 9.69 -13.22 18.03
CA MET A 196 9.14 -12.19 18.92
C MET A 196 10.00 -11.99 20.16
N ILE A 197 10.43 -13.10 20.77
CA ILE A 197 11.32 -13.10 21.93
C ILE A 197 12.67 -12.44 21.59
N ARG A 198 13.33 -12.90 20.52
CA ARG A 198 14.62 -12.35 20.07
C ARG A 198 14.52 -10.86 19.74
N ARG A 199 13.53 -10.48 18.94
CA ARG A 199 13.34 -9.09 18.48
C ARG A 199 13.20 -8.11 19.64
N HIS A 200 12.58 -8.54 20.73
CA HIS A 200 12.30 -7.71 21.89
C HIS A 200 13.22 -7.96 23.08
N ASN A 201 14.23 -8.81 22.92
CA ASN A 201 15.19 -9.19 23.96
C ASN A 201 14.50 -9.62 25.27
N LEU A 202 13.48 -10.48 25.14
CA LEU A 202 12.66 -10.91 26.29
C LEU A 202 13.28 -12.12 26.98
N THR A 203 13.13 -12.17 28.30
CA THR A 203 13.64 -13.23 29.16
C THR A 203 13.03 -14.58 28.82
N VAL A 204 13.85 -15.63 28.94
CA VAL A 204 13.38 -17.00 28.79
C VAL A 204 14.11 -17.87 29.81
N THR A 205 13.41 -18.78 30.47
CA THR A 205 13.99 -19.74 31.41
C THR A 205 14.18 -21.10 30.75
N GLY A 206 15.23 -21.83 31.12
CA GLY A 206 15.51 -23.18 30.63
C GLY A 206 16.01 -23.28 29.17
N GLU A 207 16.51 -24.47 28.83
CA GLU A 207 17.12 -24.76 27.52
C GLU A 207 16.26 -25.70 26.66
N LEU A 208 16.37 -25.54 25.33
CA LEU A 208 15.80 -26.43 24.31
C LEU A 208 14.32 -26.81 24.57
N HIS A 209 14.08 -28.07 24.94
CA HIS A 209 12.75 -28.65 25.18
C HIS A 209 12.19 -28.27 26.57
N GLY A 210 13.07 -27.89 27.51
CA GLY A 210 12.72 -27.38 28.83
C GLY A 210 12.45 -25.87 28.86
N ARG A 211 12.49 -25.20 27.70
CA ARG A 211 12.30 -23.75 27.60
C ARG A 211 10.92 -23.33 28.14
N ARG A 212 10.91 -22.37 29.05
CA ARG A 212 9.73 -21.76 29.68
C ARG A 212 9.78 -20.24 29.51
N PHE A 213 8.59 -19.64 29.50
CA PHE A 213 8.41 -18.20 29.31
C PHE A 213 7.86 -17.62 30.62
N PRO A 214 8.67 -16.82 31.34
CA PRO A 214 8.22 -16.16 32.55
C PRO A 214 7.02 -15.25 32.29
N ARG A 215 6.19 -15.05 33.31
CA ARG A 215 5.00 -14.18 33.25
C ARG A 215 5.32 -12.79 32.72
N GLU A 216 6.45 -12.19 33.13
CA GLU A 216 6.92 -10.89 32.62
C GLU A 216 7.02 -10.83 31.09
N THR A 217 7.51 -11.91 30.47
CA THR A 217 7.65 -12.02 29.02
C THR A 217 6.30 -12.16 28.35
N VAL A 218 5.38 -12.90 28.97
CA VAL A 218 4.01 -13.04 28.49
C VAL A 218 3.26 -11.71 28.57
N VAL A 219 3.38 -10.98 29.68
CA VAL A 219 2.81 -9.62 29.86
C VAL A 219 3.37 -8.67 28.80
N ALA A 220 4.68 -8.63 28.62
CA ALA A 220 5.31 -7.77 27.62
C ALA A 220 4.85 -8.08 26.18
N LEU A 221 4.57 -9.35 25.86
CA LEU A 221 4.01 -9.73 24.55
C LEU A 221 2.51 -9.43 24.45
N ALA A 222 1.75 -9.61 25.53
CA ALA A 222 0.33 -9.31 25.61
C ALA A 222 0.08 -7.81 25.42
N GLU A 223 0.79 -6.95 26.14
CA GLU A 223 0.74 -5.49 25.99
C GLU A 223 1.06 -5.06 24.56
N ARG A 224 2.03 -5.72 23.92
CA ARG A 224 2.38 -5.42 22.52
C ARG A 224 1.27 -5.80 21.57
N LYS A 225 0.62 -6.95 21.79
CA LYS A 225 -0.53 -7.41 20.99
C LYS A 225 -1.74 -6.48 21.19
N ALA A 226 -1.97 -6.05 22.44
CA ALA A 226 -3.03 -5.12 22.81
C ALA A 226 -2.88 -3.73 22.19
N ARG A 227 -1.78 -3.39 21.52
CA ARG A 227 -1.67 -2.14 20.74
C ARG A 227 -2.23 -2.24 19.31
N GLY A 228 -2.62 -3.45 18.88
CA GLY A 228 -3.01 -3.71 17.50
C GLY A 228 -1.89 -3.43 16.48
N ALA A 229 -2.24 -3.50 15.21
CA ALA A 229 -1.37 -3.11 14.10
C ALA A 229 -1.21 -1.59 14.03
N SER A 230 -0.03 -1.12 13.61
CA SER A 230 0.16 0.31 13.33
C SER A 230 -0.59 0.74 12.07
N ALA A 231 -0.88 2.04 11.95
CA ALA A 231 -1.42 2.66 10.73
C ALA A 231 -0.64 2.23 9.48
N ARG A 232 0.70 2.24 9.54
CA ARG A 232 1.57 1.72 8.48
C ARG A 232 1.27 0.27 8.13
N THR A 233 1.09 -0.58 9.13
CA THR A 233 0.84 -2.01 8.89
C THR A 233 -0.49 -2.19 8.18
N ALA A 234 -1.57 -1.56 8.66
CA ALA A 234 -2.87 -1.55 8.01
C ALA A 234 -2.78 -1.03 6.55
N ASN A 235 -2.09 0.09 6.33
CA ASN A 235 -1.86 0.64 5.00
C ASN A 235 -1.18 -0.36 4.06
N THR A 236 -0.25 -1.20 4.54
CA THR A 236 0.37 -2.21 3.66
C THR A 236 -0.59 -3.29 3.18
N TYR A 237 -1.66 -3.58 3.93
CA TYR A 237 -2.72 -4.48 3.45
C TYR A 237 -3.55 -3.79 2.37
N LEU A 238 -4.00 -2.56 2.61
CA LEU A 238 -4.77 -1.78 1.64
C LEU A 238 -4.00 -1.57 0.33
N ILE A 239 -2.71 -1.21 0.41
CA ILE A 239 -1.85 -1.04 -0.77
C ILE A 239 -1.73 -2.34 -1.56
N ALA A 240 -1.55 -3.48 -0.88
CA ALA A 240 -1.45 -4.77 -1.55
C ALA A 240 -2.76 -5.18 -2.21
N LEU A 241 -3.90 -4.95 -1.55
CA LEU A 241 -5.23 -5.21 -2.07
C LEU A 241 -5.50 -4.37 -3.33
N LYS A 242 -5.31 -3.04 -3.25
CA LYS A 242 -5.48 -2.16 -4.41
C LYS A 242 -4.57 -2.56 -5.57
N ALA A 243 -3.32 -2.93 -5.30
CA ALA A 243 -2.40 -3.37 -6.35
C ALA A 243 -2.87 -4.66 -7.04
N PHE A 244 -3.39 -5.63 -6.29
CA PHE A 244 -3.95 -6.86 -6.84
C PHE A 244 -5.20 -6.60 -7.69
N VAL A 245 -6.12 -5.79 -7.16
CA VAL A 245 -7.39 -5.50 -7.82
C VAL A 245 -7.19 -4.62 -9.05
N ASN A 246 -6.24 -3.67 -9.03
CA ASN A 246 -5.82 -2.93 -10.21
C ASN A 246 -5.23 -3.84 -11.29
N TRP A 247 -4.47 -4.87 -10.92
CA TRP A 247 -4.02 -5.89 -11.87
C TRP A 247 -5.19 -6.70 -12.46
N MET A 248 -6.23 -6.98 -11.66
CA MET A 248 -7.47 -7.59 -12.16
C MET A 248 -8.17 -6.68 -13.18
N VAL A 249 -8.29 -5.38 -12.90
CA VAL A 249 -8.86 -4.38 -13.84
C VAL A 249 -8.06 -4.32 -15.14
N GLN A 250 -6.73 -4.19 -15.06
CA GLN A 250 -5.84 -4.14 -16.24
C GLN A 250 -5.97 -5.38 -17.11
N GLY A 251 -6.14 -6.55 -16.49
CA GLY A 251 -6.37 -7.81 -17.18
C GLY A 251 -7.81 -8.04 -17.66
N LYS A 252 -8.70 -7.03 -17.57
CA LYS A 252 -10.13 -7.13 -17.88
C LYS A 252 -10.83 -8.27 -17.15
N ARG A 253 -10.44 -8.54 -15.90
CA ARG A 253 -11.06 -9.55 -15.02
C ARG A 253 -12.24 -8.98 -14.22
N ILE A 254 -12.20 -7.69 -13.95
CA ILE A 254 -13.28 -6.89 -13.37
C ILE A 254 -13.30 -5.52 -14.07
N ALA A 255 -14.44 -4.82 -14.01
CA ALA A 255 -14.63 -3.55 -14.71
C ALA A 255 -13.90 -2.36 -14.04
N ALA A 256 -13.92 -2.30 -12.72
CA ALA A 256 -13.32 -1.23 -11.92
C ALA A 256 -12.86 -1.76 -10.56
N ASN A 257 -11.97 -1.01 -9.89
CA ASN A 257 -11.51 -1.36 -8.56
C ASN A 257 -12.47 -0.77 -7.50
N PRO A 258 -13.24 -1.60 -6.77
CA PRO A 258 -14.19 -1.11 -5.76
C PRO A 258 -13.52 -0.39 -4.59
N PHE A 259 -12.22 -0.58 -4.37
CA PHE A 259 -11.49 -0.05 -3.21
C PHE A 259 -10.78 1.29 -3.48
N ASP A 260 -10.88 1.86 -4.69
CA ASP A 260 -10.08 3.03 -5.07
C ASP A 260 -10.32 4.24 -4.16
N HIS A 261 -11.56 4.44 -3.68
CA HIS A 261 -11.93 5.53 -2.78
C HIS A 261 -11.42 5.36 -1.33
N LEU A 262 -10.99 4.16 -0.92
CA LEU A 262 -10.50 3.92 0.44
C LEU A 262 -9.17 4.64 0.67
N SER A 263 -9.07 5.46 1.71
CA SER A 263 -7.87 6.24 2.01
C SER A 263 -6.96 5.54 3.02
N ALA A 264 -5.65 5.74 2.87
CA ALA A 264 -4.67 5.27 3.83
C ALA A 264 -4.77 6.06 5.14
N ALA A 265 -4.61 5.38 6.28
CA ALA A 265 -4.54 6.04 7.58
C ALA A 265 -3.27 6.90 7.69
N ASN A 266 -3.37 8.05 8.35
CA ASN A 266 -2.22 8.93 8.57
C ASN A 266 -1.17 8.25 9.46
N GLU A 267 -0.01 7.90 8.89
CA GLU A 267 1.07 7.24 9.64
C GLU A 267 1.78 8.14 10.64
N ASN A 268 1.66 9.46 10.51
CA ASN A 268 2.34 10.41 11.39
C ASN A 268 1.67 10.50 12.78
N THR A 269 0.36 10.26 12.86
CA THR A 269 -0.36 10.23 14.14
C THR A 269 -0.18 8.91 14.90
N ASP A 270 0.41 7.88 14.28
CA ASP A 270 0.67 6.56 14.86
C ASP A 270 2.13 6.11 14.68
N ARG A 271 3.05 7.00 15.05
CA ARG A 271 4.49 6.72 15.04
C ARG A 271 4.86 5.91 16.28
N ARG A 272 5.17 4.62 16.09
CA ARG A 272 5.54 3.68 17.17
C ARG A 272 7.02 3.30 17.21
N HIS A 273 7.77 3.66 16.18
CA HIS A 273 9.19 3.30 16.04
C HIS A 273 9.87 4.29 15.11
N ASP A 274 10.66 5.20 15.68
CA ASP A 274 11.51 6.09 14.90
C ASP A 274 13.00 5.81 15.13
N ARG A 275 13.85 6.28 14.23
CA ARG A 275 15.30 6.03 14.30
C ARG A 275 16.03 7.25 14.83
N ARG A 276 16.98 7.02 15.74
CA ARG A 276 17.94 8.06 16.15
C ARG A 276 19.23 7.96 15.33
N THR A 277 19.99 9.03 15.38
CA THR A 277 21.41 9.04 15.02
C THR A 277 22.26 8.78 16.26
N LEU A 278 23.47 8.28 16.07
CA LEU A 278 24.45 8.17 17.14
C LEU A 278 25.24 9.47 17.25
N THR A 279 25.58 9.90 18.46
CA THR A 279 26.52 11.01 18.66
C THR A 279 27.94 10.61 18.26
N GLU A 280 28.85 11.58 18.23
CA GLU A 280 30.27 11.30 17.99
C GLU A 280 30.86 10.40 19.08
N GLU A 281 30.55 10.67 20.35
CA GLU A 281 30.98 9.89 21.50
C GLU A 281 30.40 8.48 21.49
N GLU A 282 29.11 8.33 21.18
CA GLU A 282 28.48 7.02 21.02
C GLU A 282 29.10 6.24 19.87
N THR A 283 29.41 6.90 18.75
CA THR A 283 30.07 6.26 17.62
C THR A 283 31.47 5.77 18.00
N PHE A 284 32.25 6.60 18.69
CA PHE A 284 33.57 6.23 19.19
C PHE A 284 33.47 5.01 20.13
N ARG A 285 32.60 5.07 21.14
CA ARG A 285 32.39 3.95 22.09
C ARG A 285 31.95 2.66 21.41
N LEU A 286 31.04 2.76 20.43
CA LEU A 286 30.58 1.59 19.66
C LEU A 286 31.76 0.93 18.93
N ILE A 287 32.55 1.71 18.20
CA ILE A 287 33.70 1.19 17.44
C ILE A 287 34.74 0.59 18.38
N ASP A 288 35.11 1.29 19.44
CA ASP A 288 36.15 0.85 20.38
C ASP A 288 35.75 -0.45 21.08
N ALA A 289 34.53 -0.51 21.65
CA ALA A 289 34.06 -1.72 22.34
C ALA A 289 33.94 -2.91 21.37
N THR A 290 33.50 -2.66 20.13
CA THR A 290 33.39 -3.72 19.10
C THR A 290 34.77 -4.23 18.69
N GLN A 291 35.74 -3.33 18.45
CA GLN A 291 37.09 -3.69 18.02
C GLN A 291 37.84 -4.51 19.07
N ASN A 292 37.63 -4.19 20.34
CA ASN A 292 38.25 -4.86 21.49
C ASN A 292 37.49 -6.12 21.95
N SER A 293 36.33 -6.41 21.36
CA SER A 293 35.54 -7.60 21.68
C SER A 293 36.23 -8.87 21.15
N SER A 294 36.42 -9.84 22.05
CA SER A 294 36.86 -11.20 21.70
C SER A 294 35.74 -12.07 21.11
N GLN A 295 34.49 -11.59 21.12
CA GLN A 295 33.34 -12.39 20.71
C GLN A 295 33.17 -12.41 19.19
N THR A 296 32.87 -13.60 18.66
CA THR A 296 32.47 -13.78 17.26
C THR A 296 30.95 -13.83 17.17
N VAL A 297 30.36 -12.87 16.46
CA VAL A 297 28.91 -12.73 16.34
C VAL A 297 28.53 -12.95 14.88
N ARG A 298 27.68 -13.95 14.63
CA ARG A 298 27.22 -14.33 13.29
C ARG A 298 28.34 -14.58 12.27
N GLY A 299 29.49 -15.06 12.76
CA GLY A 299 30.66 -15.39 11.93
C GLY A 299 31.62 -14.23 11.69
N LEU A 300 31.41 -13.07 12.32
CA LEU A 300 32.32 -11.94 12.27
C LEU A 300 32.97 -11.71 13.63
N THR A 301 34.30 -11.61 13.67
CA THR A 301 35.05 -11.21 14.86
C THR A 301 34.79 -9.73 15.20
N GLY A 302 35.11 -9.31 16.43
CA GLY A 302 34.97 -7.91 16.85
C GLY A 302 35.66 -6.93 15.89
N ARG A 303 36.91 -7.21 15.50
CA ARG A 303 37.65 -6.38 14.53
C ARG A 303 36.97 -6.27 13.17
N GLU A 304 36.42 -7.37 12.64
CA GLU A 304 35.72 -7.36 11.36
C GLU A 304 34.41 -6.56 11.43
N ARG A 305 33.70 -6.64 12.57
CA ARG A 305 32.49 -5.84 12.82
C ARG A 305 32.82 -4.35 12.98
N ALA A 306 33.93 -4.00 13.63
CA ALA A 306 34.36 -2.59 13.73
C ALA A 306 34.61 -1.98 12.33
N VAL A 307 35.31 -2.70 11.45
CA VAL A 307 35.52 -2.25 10.06
C VAL A 307 34.19 -2.19 9.26
N LEU A 308 33.25 -3.11 9.52
CA LEU A 308 31.90 -3.05 8.96
C LEU A 308 31.17 -1.76 9.37
N TYR A 309 31.21 -1.40 10.65
CA TYR A 309 30.56 -0.20 11.17
C TYR A 309 31.22 1.09 10.66
N HIS A 310 32.55 1.15 10.60
CA HIS A 310 33.26 2.24 9.93
C HIS A 310 32.81 2.42 8.48
N THR A 311 32.69 1.32 7.74
CA THR A 311 32.24 1.35 6.35
C THR A 311 30.79 1.83 6.26
N ALA A 312 29.89 1.34 7.11
CA ALA A 312 28.49 1.79 7.16
C ALA A 312 28.37 3.30 7.46
N LEU A 313 29.16 3.79 8.41
CA LEU A 313 29.18 5.20 8.83
C LEU A 313 29.84 6.13 7.82
N GLY A 314 30.77 5.65 7.00
CA GLY A 314 31.44 6.47 5.97
C GLY A 314 30.83 6.37 4.57
N THR A 315 29.88 5.47 4.35
CA THR A 315 29.25 5.25 3.04
C THR A 315 27.72 5.35 3.05
N GLY A 316 27.10 5.19 4.22
CA GLY A 316 25.66 5.04 4.36
C GLY A 316 25.08 3.77 3.73
N PHE A 317 25.88 2.76 3.38
CA PHE A 317 25.37 1.55 2.72
C PHE A 317 24.40 0.77 3.61
N ARG A 318 23.41 0.11 2.98
CA ARG A 318 22.46 -0.77 3.68
C ARG A 318 23.16 -2.07 4.08
N ALA A 319 22.66 -2.75 5.12
CA ALA A 319 23.21 -4.05 5.57
C ALA A 319 23.34 -5.08 4.44
N SER A 320 22.33 -5.18 3.56
CA SER A 320 22.38 -6.09 2.40
C SER A 320 23.38 -5.67 1.32
N GLU A 321 23.63 -4.35 1.18
CA GLU A 321 24.63 -3.82 0.23
C GLU A 321 26.03 -4.13 0.77
N LEU A 322 26.28 -3.85 2.05
CA LEU A 322 27.55 -4.19 2.73
C LEU A 322 27.86 -5.69 2.64
N ALA A 323 26.87 -6.55 2.90
CA ALA A 323 27.04 -8.00 2.83
C ALA A 323 27.29 -8.53 1.40
N SER A 324 27.05 -7.71 0.37
CA SER A 324 27.28 -8.08 -1.02
C SER A 324 28.63 -7.65 -1.57
N LEU A 325 29.37 -6.80 -0.83
CA LEU A 325 30.66 -6.29 -1.28
C LEU A 325 31.71 -7.40 -1.31
N ALA A 326 32.31 -7.60 -2.48
CA ALA A 326 33.48 -8.44 -2.65
C ALA A 326 34.76 -7.62 -2.42
N ILE A 327 35.90 -8.26 -2.19
CA ILE A 327 37.18 -7.55 -2.07
C ILE A 327 37.48 -6.71 -3.34
N ALA A 328 37.11 -7.19 -4.51
CA ALA A 328 37.23 -6.47 -5.79
C ALA A 328 36.34 -5.22 -5.90
N SER A 329 35.39 -5.01 -4.98
CA SER A 329 34.56 -3.80 -4.94
C SER A 329 35.33 -2.57 -4.47
N PHE A 330 36.52 -2.71 -3.89
CA PHE A 330 37.24 -1.62 -3.23
C PHE A 330 38.39 -1.10 -4.09
N SER A 331 38.25 0.13 -4.57
CA SER A 331 39.27 0.86 -5.33
C SER A 331 39.97 1.86 -4.40
N LEU A 332 40.81 1.35 -3.48
CA LEU A 332 41.42 2.17 -2.40
C LEU A 332 42.67 2.96 -2.83
N ALA A 333 43.21 2.68 -4.01
CA ALA A 333 44.38 3.36 -4.57
C ALA A 333 44.02 4.53 -5.50
N THR A 334 42.74 4.69 -5.84
CA THR A 334 42.27 5.81 -6.67
C THR A 334 42.21 7.11 -5.86
N ASN A 335 42.15 8.26 -6.54
CA ASN A 335 41.93 9.56 -5.92
C ASN A 335 40.67 10.23 -6.51
N PRO A 336 39.56 10.34 -5.75
CA PRO A 336 39.37 9.82 -4.39
C PRO A 336 39.29 8.28 -4.35
N PRO A 337 39.55 7.65 -3.20
CA PRO A 337 39.28 6.22 -3.02
C PRO A 337 37.78 5.95 -3.11
N THR A 338 37.39 4.81 -3.70
CA THR A 338 35.97 4.50 -4.00
C THR A 338 35.60 3.06 -3.67
N ILE A 339 34.30 2.84 -3.44
CA ILE A 339 33.69 1.50 -3.31
C ILE A 339 32.61 1.34 -4.38
N HIS A 340 32.75 0.29 -5.19
CA HIS A 340 31.86 -0.06 -6.29
C HIS A 340 30.83 -1.09 -5.85
N LEU A 341 29.55 -0.74 -5.96
CA LEU A 341 28.42 -1.63 -5.76
C LEU A 341 27.85 -2.02 -7.14
N ALA A 342 27.96 -3.30 -7.48
CA ALA A 342 27.45 -3.83 -8.74
C ALA A 342 25.93 -3.64 -8.86
N ALA A 343 25.46 -3.36 -10.07
CA ALA A 343 24.05 -3.12 -10.37
C ALA A 343 23.13 -4.25 -9.90
N ASP A 344 23.52 -5.52 -10.05
CA ASP A 344 22.71 -6.67 -9.63
C ASP A 344 22.54 -6.79 -8.09
N LYS A 345 23.40 -6.10 -7.32
CA LYS A 345 23.36 -6.04 -5.86
C LYS A 345 22.75 -4.75 -5.32
N ALA A 346 22.67 -3.71 -6.14
CA ALA A 346 22.05 -2.44 -5.76
C ALA A 346 20.52 -2.53 -5.77
N LYS A 347 19.87 -1.92 -4.75
CA LYS A 347 18.40 -1.96 -4.60
C LYS A 347 17.65 -1.39 -5.82
N ASN A 348 18.23 -0.43 -6.53
CA ASN A 348 17.67 0.22 -7.72
C ASN A 348 18.17 -0.40 -9.04
N ARG A 349 18.94 -1.49 -9.00
CA ARG A 349 19.59 -2.10 -10.16
C ARG A 349 20.52 -1.16 -10.94
N GLN A 350 21.06 -0.14 -10.29
CA GLN A 350 22.04 0.77 -10.88
C GLN A 350 23.39 0.55 -10.21
N GLU A 351 24.44 0.52 -11.01
CA GLU A 351 25.80 0.53 -10.49
C GLU A 351 26.02 1.80 -9.68
N ALA A 352 26.68 1.69 -8.53
CA ALA A 352 26.96 2.83 -7.69
C ALA A 352 28.45 2.87 -7.34
N VAL A 353 29.07 4.02 -7.57
CA VAL A 353 30.44 4.32 -7.14
C VAL A 353 30.35 5.28 -5.97
N GLN A 354 30.76 4.83 -4.80
CA GLN A 354 30.73 5.61 -3.56
C GLN A 354 32.13 6.14 -3.26
N PRO A 355 32.38 7.46 -3.31
CA PRO A 355 33.61 8.02 -2.77
C PRO A 355 33.64 7.84 -1.25
N ILE A 356 34.83 7.56 -0.73
CA ILE A 356 35.11 7.43 0.71
C ILE A 356 36.24 8.36 1.12
N SER A 357 36.34 8.66 2.42
CA SER A 357 37.45 9.46 2.94
C SER A 357 38.77 8.68 2.90
N PRO A 358 39.92 9.36 2.79
CA PRO A 358 41.24 8.73 2.92
C PRO A 358 41.37 7.94 4.24
N SER A 359 40.87 8.48 5.35
CA SER A 359 40.91 7.82 6.65
C SER A 359 40.13 6.49 6.67
N LEU A 360 38.99 6.41 5.99
CA LEU A 360 38.27 5.13 5.86
C LEU A 360 39.04 4.15 4.96
N ALA A 361 39.69 4.64 3.90
CA ALA A 361 40.55 3.80 3.06
C ALA A 361 41.71 3.21 3.88
N ASP A 362 42.32 3.98 4.79
CA ASP A 362 43.39 3.53 5.66
C ASP A 362 42.94 2.42 6.62
N VAL A 363 41.71 2.50 7.15
CA VAL A 363 41.10 1.42 7.95
C VAL A 363 40.84 0.15 7.12
N LEU A 364 40.43 0.31 5.86
CA LEU A 364 40.07 -0.80 4.98
C LEU A 364 41.30 -1.55 4.43
N ARG A 365 42.41 -0.87 4.13
CA ARG A 365 43.63 -1.48 3.55
C ARG A 365 44.12 -2.71 4.32
N PRO A 366 44.41 -2.66 5.63
CA PRO A 366 44.89 -3.84 6.37
C PRO A 366 43.82 -4.94 6.47
N PHE A 367 42.54 -4.56 6.50
CA PHE A 367 41.44 -5.53 6.57
C PHE A 367 41.24 -6.33 5.27
N LEU A 368 41.52 -5.72 4.12
CA LEU A 368 41.38 -6.35 2.80
C LEU A 368 42.66 -7.03 2.31
N ALA A 369 43.82 -6.70 2.89
CA ALA A 369 45.12 -7.21 2.48
C ALA A 369 45.15 -8.75 2.47
N GLY A 370 45.67 -9.31 1.37
CA GLY A 370 45.84 -10.77 1.19
C GLY A 370 44.56 -11.56 0.96
N LYS A 371 43.37 -10.93 0.92
CA LYS A 371 42.09 -11.62 0.67
C LYS A 371 41.83 -11.81 -0.84
N PRO A 372 41.24 -12.95 -1.27
CA PRO A 372 40.94 -13.19 -2.68
C PRO A 372 39.92 -12.17 -3.26
N PRO A 373 40.11 -11.65 -4.48
CA PRO A 373 39.26 -10.59 -5.05
C PRO A 373 37.75 -10.92 -5.06
N ARG A 374 37.38 -12.18 -5.30
CA ARG A 374 35.97 -12.61 -5.38
C ARG A 374 35.35 -13.00 -4.03
N SER A 375 36.12 -13.03 -2.95
CA SER A 375 35.59 -13.31 -1.62
C SER A 375 34.79 -12.12 -1.11
N LEU A 376 33.78 -12.38 -0.28
CA LEU A 376 33.02 -11.31 0.37
C LEU A 376 33.88 -10.65 1.45
N ALA A 377 33.80 -9.32 1.55
CA ALA A 377 34.49 -8.57 2.61
C ALA A 377 33.99 -9.00 4.00
N TRP A 378 32.68 -9.21 4.14
CA TRP A 378 32.04 -9.71 5.37
C TRP A 378 31.18 -10.94 5.06
N PRO A 379 31.75 -12.15 5.07
CA PRO A 379 31.03 -13.38 4.75
C PRO A 379 29.97 -13.74 5.81
N GLY A 380 29.09 -14.68 5.46
CA GLY A 380 28.07 -15.21 6.37
C GLY A 380 26.67 -14.61 6.18
N LYS A 381 25.79 -14.85 7.15
CA LYS A 381 24.37 -14.45 7.12
C LYS A 381 24.04 -13.31 8.08
N TRP A 382 25.06 -12.59 8.55
CA TRP A 382 24.93 -11.51 9.54
C TRP A 382 23.91 -10.46 9.13
N ALA A 383 23.80 -10.13 7.83
CA ALA A 383 22.87 -9.11 7.35
C ALA A 383 21.38 -9.47 7.54
N ALA A 384 21.03 -10.75 7.63
CA ALA A 384 19.66 -11.17 7.95
C ALA A 384 19.29 -10.86 9.40
N ASP A 385 20.29 -10.81 10.29
CA ASP A 385 20.17 -10.55 11.73
C ASP A 385 20.89 -9.24 12.12
N ALA A 386 21.07 -8.30 11.19
CA ALA A 386 21.91 -7.11 11.39
C ALA A 386 21.50 -6.26 12.61
N VAL A 387 20.20 -6.25 12.94
CA VAL A 387 19.67 -5.59 14.14
C VAL A 387 20.20 -6.25 15.41
N ASP A 388 20.24 -7.59 15.45
CA ASP A 388 20.75 -8.33 16.61
C ASP A 388 22.27 -8.16 16.74
N VAL A 389 23.00 -8.12 15.61
CA VAL A 389 24.45 -7.89 15.58
C VAL A 389 24.78 -6.52 16.16
N LEU A 390 24.17 -5.44 15.66
CA LEU A 390 24.43 -4.11 16.20
C LEU A 390 23.96 -3.98 17.66
N ARG A 391 22.80 -4.53 18.01
CA ARG A 391 22.29 -4.46 19.39
C ARG A 391 23.25 -5.08 20.38
N HIS A 392 23.83 -6.23 20.06
CA HIS A 392 24.84 -6.87 20.90
C HIS A 392 26.06 -5.96 21.16
N ASP A 393 26.57 -5.30 20.12
CA ASP A 393 27.71 -4.41 20.26
C ASP A 393 27.34 -3.09 20.97
N LEU A 394 26.11 -2.59 20.80
CA LEU A 394 25.57 -1.45 21.56
C LEU A 394 25.48 -1.77 23.06
N ASP A 395 24.99 -2.96 23.41
CA ASP A 395 24.92 -3.43 24.80
C ASP A 395 26.34 -3.53 25.40
N THR A 396 27.30 -4.06 24.63
CA THR A 396 28.73 -4.12 25.03
C THR A 396 29.33 -2.73 25.24
N ALA A 397 28.95 -1.75 24.42
CA ALA A 397 29.43 -0.36 24.51
C ALA A 397 28.69 0.49 25.56
N GLY A 398 27.67 -0.06 26.24
CA GLY A 398 26.81 0.68 27.16
C GLY A 398 26.03 1.80 26.45
N ILE A 399 25.57 1.54 25.23
CA ILE A 399 24.79 2.49 24.42
C ILE A 399 23.34 1.99 24.37
N PRO A 400 22.35 2.77 24.81
CA PRO A 400 20.97 2.32 24.83
C PRO A 400 20.43 2.12 23.41
N TYR A 401 19.96 0.89 23.12
CA TYR A 401 19.30 0.54 21.85
C TYR A 401 18.01 1.34 21.64
N ARG A 402 17.28 1.61 22.72
CA ARG A 402 16.04 2.40 22.74
C ARG A 402 16.20 3.53 23.74
N VAL A 403 15.82 4.73 23.31
CA VAL A 403 15.68 5.90 24.19
C VAL A 403 14.29 6.49 24.02
N ASP A 404 13.78 7.15 25.05
CA ASP A 404 12.53 7.87 24.96
C ASP A 404 12.77 9.24 24.28
N SER A 405 11.80 9.68 23.49
CA SER A 405 11.82 10.99 22.83
C SER A 405 10.97 11.97 23.64
N PRO A 406 11.29 13.27 23.64
CA PRO A 406 10.38 14.32 24.12
C PRO A 406 9.00 14.28 23.45
N THR A 407 8.92 13.78 22.22
CA THR A 407 7.67 13.64 21.46
C THR A 407 6.85 12.39 21.83
N GLY A 408 7.28 11.61 22.83
CA GLY A 408 6.64 10.37 23.27
C GLY A 408 6.86 9.16 22.35
N THR A 409 7.36 9.35 21.13
CA THR A 409 7.72 8.24 20.22
C THR A 409 9.10 7.68 20.56
N PRO A 410 9.25 6.39 20.88
CA PRO A 410 10.56 5.83 21.20
C PRO A 410 11.49 5.83 19.98
N LEU A 411 12.76 6.18 20.22
CA LEU A 411 13.82 6.21 19.22
C LEU A 411 14.72 4.99 19.34
N PHE A 412 15.10 4.42 18.19
CA PHE A 412 15.85 3.17 18.12
C PHE A 412 17.17 3.32 17.35
N ALA A 413 18.22 2.71 17.88
CA ALA A 413 19.52 2.53 17.23
C ALA A 413 19.59 1.14 16.55
N ASP A 414 18.70 0.88 15.58
CA ASP A 414 18.80 -0.30 14.73
C ASP A 414 19.96 -0.18 13.72
N PHE A 415 20.32 -1.25 12.98
CA PHE A 415 21.46 -1.18 12.05
C PHE A 415 21.35 -0.02 11.04
N HIS A 416 20.13 0.40 10.70
CA HIS A 416 19.92 1.51 9.77
C HIS A 416 20.20 2.89 10.40
N CYS A 417 20.36 2.97 11.72
CA CYS A 417 20.82 4.18 12.41
C CYS A 417 22.21 4.62 11.93
N LEU A 418 23.08 3.68 11.52
CA LEU A 418 24.43 4.01 11.01
C LEU A 418 24.34 4.85 9.73
N ARG A 419 23.37 4.54 8.86
CA ARG A 419 23.09 5.34 7.67
C ARG A 419 22.46 6.69 8.01
N HIS A 420 21.54 6.74 8.98
CA HIS A 420 21.01 8.03 9.44
C HIS A 420 22.14 8.90 10.02
N THR A 421 23.08 8.29 10.74
CA THR A 421 24.25 8.95 11.32
C THR A 421 25.17 9.47 10.22
N PHE A 422 25.41 8.69 9.16
CA PHE A 422 26.12 9.16 7.97
C PHE A 422 25.45 10.40 7.35
N ILE A 423 24.14 10.37 7.10
CA ILE A 423 23.40 11.50 6.51
C ILE A 423 23.48 12.74 7.39
N ARG A 424 23.33 12.58 8.71
CA ARG A 424 23.48 13.68 9.67
C ARG A 424 24.88 14.27 9.65
N ARG A 425 25.93 13.44 9.57
CA ARG A 425 27.31 13.93 9.46
C ARG A 425 27.58 14.69 8.15
N LEU A 426 26.89 14.33 7.07
CA LEU A 426 26.96 15.11 5.83
C LEU A 426 26.37 16.51 6.02
N ASP A 427 25.23 16.61 6.70
CA ASP A 427 24.60 17.88 7.08
C ASP A 427 25.53 18.73 7.96
N GLU A 428 26.06 18.13 9.03
CA GLU A 428 27.01 18.78 9.95
C GLU A 428 28.33 19.20 9.26
N SER A 429 28.73 18.52 8.18
CA SER A 429 29.90 18.91 7.36
C SER A 429 29.64 20.09 6.42
N GLY A 430 28.39 20.56 6.33
CA GLY A 430 27.98 21.63 5.41
C GLY A 430 27.73 21.16 3.97
N ALA A 431 27.65 19.84 3.72
CA ALA A 431 27.29 19.32 2.40
C ALA A 431 25.88 19.79 2.04
N THR A 432 25.65 20.20 0.80
CA THR A 432 24.32 20.60 0.33
C THR A 432 23.33 19.43 0.34
N LEU A 433 22.03 19.71 0.38
CA LEU A 433 20.99 18.68 0.29
C LEU A 433 21.18 17.77 -0.94
N LYS A 434 21.60 18.34 -2.09
CA LYS A 434 21.84 17.59 -3.32
C LYS A 434 23.02 16.63 -3.19
N GLU A 435 24.14 17.08 -2.62
CA GLU A 435 25.31 16.23 -2.35
C GLU A 435 24.95 15.12 -1.36
N ALA A 436 24.24 15.45 -0.27
CA ALA A 436 23.77 14.48 0.70
C ALA A 436 22.81 13.45 0.08
N MET A 437 21.91 13.87 -0.81
CA MET A 437 21.04 12.97 -1.58
C MET A 437 21.83 12.03 -2.49
N GLN A 438 22.84 12.54 -3.20
CA GLN A 438 23.68 11.75 -4.10
C GLN A 438 24.52 10.73 -3.32
N LEU A 439 25.17 11.15 -2.23
CA LEU A 439 25.96 10.27 -1.36
C LEU A 439 25.08 9.26 -0.63
N ALA A 440 23.89 9.65 -0.17
CA ALA A 440 22.94 8.69 0.39
C ALA A 440 22.38 7.77 -0.70
N ARG A 441 22.30 8.20 -1.97
CA ARG A 441 21.58 7.51 -3.06
C ARG A 441 20.07 7.41 -2.77
N HIS A 442 19.49 8.54 -2.38
CA HIS A 442 18.05 8.69 -2.26
C HIS A 442 17.43 9.16 -3.58
N SER A 443 16.41 8.45 -4.06
CA SER A 443 15.66 8.81 -5.27
C SER A 443 14.63 9.92 -5.02
N ASP A 444 14.25 10.14 -3.75
CA ASP A 444 13.26 11.13 -3.34
C ASP A 444 13.92 12.07 -2.30
N PRO A 445 13.93 13.40 -2.53
CA PRO A 445 14.44 14.38 -1.58
C PRO A 445 13.86 14.25 -0.17
N LYS A 446 12.58 13.86 -0.04
CA LYS A 446 11.90 13.72 1.25
C LYS A 446 12.62 12.75 2.19
N LEU A 447 13.30 11.73 1.64
CA LEU A 447 14.06 10.77 2.43
C LEU A 447 15.30 11.39 3.09
N THR A 448 15.96 12.33 2.41
CA THR A 448 17.12 13.04 2.97
C THR A 448 16.65 14.14 3.92
N MET A 449 15.67 14.95 3.51
CA MET A 449 15.09 16.04 4.33
C MET A 449 14.49 15.55 5.65
N ALA A 450 14.06 14.29 5.73
CA ALA A 450 13.57 13.72 6.99
C ALA A 450 14.65 13.69 8.10
N ILE A 451 15.94 13.79 7.74
CA ILE A 451 17.09 13.71 8.63
C ILE A 451 17.93 15.00 8.55
N TYR A 452 18.19 15.45 7.33
CA TYR A 452 18.96 16.63 6.97
C TYR A 452 18.19 17.93 7.25
N GLY A 453 18.86 18.94 7.79
CA GLY A 453 18.30 20.27 8.03
C GLY A 453 17.33 20.32 9.21
N ARG A 454 17.38 19.34 10.14
CA ARG A 454 16.65 19.45 11.41
C ARG A 454 17.38 20.43 12.32
N ALA A 455 17.27 21.71 12.00
CA ALA A 455 17.68 22.78 12.88
C ALA A 455 16.91 22.64 14.20
N SER A 456 17.63 22.62 15.29
CA SER A 456 17.10 22.75 16.64
C SER A 456 16.29 24.04 16.75
N VAL A 457 15.37 24.09 17.72
CA VAL A 457 14.63 25.33 18.02
C VAL A 457 15.59 26.49 18.32
N ALA A 458 16.77 26.21 18.89
CA ALA A 458 17.81 27.20 19.12
C ALA A 458 18.38 27.75 17.81
N GLU A 459 18.79 26.87 16.87
CA GLU A 459 19.31 27.28 15.55
C GLU A 459 18.25 28.02 14.72
N LEU A 460 16.98 27.59 14.80
CA LEU A 460 15.86 28.32 14.20
C LEU A 460 15.64 29.67 14.90
N GLY A 461 15.82 29.73 16.22
CA GLY A 461 15.79 30.95 17.01
C GLY A 461 16.81 31.97 16.52
N ASP A 462 18.05 31.55 16.29
CA ASP A 462 19.10 32.41 15.74
C ASP A 462 18.75 32.95 14.35
N VAL A 463 18.03 32.16 13.53
CA VAL A 463 17.50 32.60 12.23
C VAL A 463 16.42 33.65 12.41
N VAL A 464 15.47 33.41 13.31
CA VAL A 464 14.37 34.34 13.62
C VAL A 464 14.90 35.63 14.24
N SER A 465 15.94 35.58 15.06
CA SER A 465 16.58 36.77 15.66
C SER A 465 17.22 37.70 14.62
N ARG A 466 17.43 37.26 13.38
CA ARG A 466 17.88 38.12 12.27
C ARG A 466 16.73 38.87 11.60
N LEU A 467 15.47 38.58 11.94
CA LEU A 467 14.32 39.33 11.42
C LEU A 467 14.23 40.68 12.12
N THR A 468 14.40 41.75 11.35
CA THR A 468 14.14 43.11 11.85
C THR A 468 12.62 43.29 11.99
N LEU A 469 12.15 43.60 13.19
CA LEU A 469 10.75 44.01 13.38
C LEU A 469 10.53 45.36 12.69
N VAL A 470 9.44 45.48 11.93
CA VAL A 470 9.04 46.76 11.32
C VAL A 470 8.85 47.78 12.45
N PRO A 471 9.46 48.98 12.38
CA PRO A 471 9.19 50.01 13.37
C PRO A 471 7.70 50.34 13.35
N SER A 472 7.03 50.18 14.48
CA SER A 472 5.67 50.69 14.67
C SER A 472 5.73 52.21 14.57
N HIS A 473 5.45 52.75 13.38
CA HIS A 473 5.31 54.17 13.18
C HIS A 473 3.98 54.58 13.82
N VAL A 474 4.01 54.88 15.13
CA VAL A 474 2.93 55.63 15.76
C VAL A 474 3.08 57.06 15.26
N PRO A 475 2.15 57.59 14.44
CA PRO A 475 2.23 58.99 14.02
C PRO A 475 2.20 59.84 15.28
N LYS A 476 3.19 60.73 15.46
CA LYS A 476 3.13 61.75 16.51
C LYS A 476 1.92 62.62 16.21
N HIS A 477 0.88 62.54 17.04
CA HIS A 477 -0.23 63.48 16.98
C HIS A 477 0.33 64.88 17.21
N VAL A 478 0.31 65.73 16.18
CA VAL A 478 0.57 67.17 16.33
C VAL A 478 -0.72 67.79 16.88
N PRO A 479 -0.69 68.51 18.02
CA PRO A 479 -1.88 69.18 18.52
C PRO A 479 -2.24 70.37 17.62
N ALA A 480 -3.52 70.49 17.26
CA ALA A 480 -4.07 71.61 16.50
C ALA A 480 -3.92 72.91 17.29
N GLY A 481 -3.29 73.91 16.66
CA GLY A 481 -3.13 75.26 17.19
C GLY A 481 -4.15 76.22 16.56
N ASP A 482 -4.93 76.86 17.42
CA ASP A 482 -5.92 77.89 17.13
C ASP A 482 -5.34 79.12 16.41
N SER A 483 -6.03 79.61 15.37
CA SER A 483 -6.11 81.05 15.07
C SER A 483 -7.28 81.40 14.12
N PRO A 484 -7.86 82.62 14.22
CA PRO A 484 -9.25 82.89 13.82
C PRO A 484 -9.41 83.78 12.56
N CYS A 485 -10.56 83.57 11.89
CA CYS A 485 -11.42 84.48 11.10
C CYS A 485 -10.84 85.60 10.20
N GLY A 486 -11.27 85.62 8.93
CA GLY A 486 -11.22 86.79 8.04
C GLY A 486 -12.05 86.67 6.75
N THR A 487 -13.34 87.02 6.82
CA THR A 487 -14.26 87.66 5.84
C THR A 487 -14.24 87.43 4.30
N MET A 488 -15.47 87.34 3.75
CA MET A 488 -15.93 86.96 2.39
C MET A 488 -15.81 87.99 1.24
N ARG A 489 -15.83 87.49 -0.03
CA ARG A 489 -16.77 87.84 -1.15
C ARG A 489 -16.51 86.90 -2.36
N THR A 490 -17.48 86.05 -2.77
CA THR A 490 -18.39 86.10 -3.97
C THR A 490 -17.64 86.30 -5.31
N ASP A 491 -17.79 85.55 -6.40
CA ASP A 491 -18.97 84.95 -7.08
C ASP A 491 -18.60 83.68 -7.90
N GLU A 492 -19.63 83.03 -8.45
CA GLU A 492 -19.73 81.78 -9.21
C GLU A 492 -18.75 81.59 -10.40
N GLU A 493 -18.20 80.37 -10.58
CA GLU A 493 -18.41 79.47 -11.75
C GLU A 493 -17.33 78.36 -11.88
N THR A 494 -17.82 77.11 -11.81
CA THR A 494 -17.39 75.87 -12.53
C THR A 494 -15.94 75.34 -12.57
N CYS A 495 -15.80 74.13 -11.97
CA CYS A 495 -14.99 72.93 -12.34
C CYS A 495 -13.45 72.96 -12.22
N PRO A 496 -12.79 71.78 -12.11
CA PRO A 496 -12.90 70.72 -11.10
C PRO A 496 -11.54 70.49 -10.39
N VAL A 497 -11.53 70.05 -9.12
CA VAL A 497 -10.28 69.82 -8.40
C VAL A 497 -9.81 68.37 -8.55
N ASP A 498 -8.56 68.25 -8.99
CA ASP A 498 -7.74 67.06 -9.10
C ASP A 498 -7.39 66.40 -7.73
N THR A 499 -7.44 65.06 -7.70
CA THR A 499 -6.52 64.12 -7.00
C THR A 499 -6.63 63.95 -5.46
N PRO A 500 -5.94 62.97 -4.81
CA PRO A 500 -6.50 61.65 -4.50
C PRO A 500 -6.24 61.24 -3.03
N GLU A 501 -7.23 61.25 -2.15
CA GLU A 501 -7.01 60.81 -0.76
C GLU A 501 -8.25 60.21 -0.09
N GLN A 502 -8.74 59.08 -0.63
CA GLN A 502 -9.72 58.22 0.07
C GLN A 502 -9.54 56.73 -0.30
N ALA A 503 -8.42 56.14 0.10
CA ALA A 503 -8.26 54.69 0.04
C ALA A 503 -7.34 54.18 1.15
N LEU A 504 -7.72 54.34 2.44
CA LEU A 504 -7.09 53.52 3.49
C LEU A 504 -7.85 53.42 4.83
N LEU A 505 -9.18 53.53 4.85
CA LEU A 505 -9.97 53.28 6.07
C LEU A 505 -11.26 52.51 5.79
N GLN A 506 -11.11 51.30 5.25
CA GLN A 506 -12.08 50.22 5.40
C GLN A 506 -11.30 48.92 5.40
N VAL A 507 -11.53 48.09 6.42
CA VAL A 507 -10.90 46.78 6.71
C VAL A 507 -9.84 46.87 7.81
N LEU A 508 -10.28 47.21 9.02
CA LEU A 508 -9.78 46.66 10.28
C LEU A 508 -10.79 47.06 11.37
N ASN A 509 -11.84 46.26 11.54
CA ASN A 509 -12.66 46.30 12.75
C ASN A 509 -12.77 44.86 13.29
N LEU A 510 -11.85 44.53 14.19
CA LEU A 510 -11.97 43.37 15.07
C LEU A 510 -13.07 43.66 16.10
N LYS A 511 -14.02 42.74 16.24
CA LYS A 511 -14.66 42.48 17.53
C LYS A 511 -14.64 40.97 17.80
N THR A 512 -14.07 40.65 18.94
CA THR A 512 -13.97 39.35 19.63
C THR A 512 -15.26 38.98 20.37
N PHE A 513 -15.31 37.72 20.88
CA PHE A 513 -16.28 37.05 21.79
C PHE A 513 -17.44 36.32 21.09
N GLU A 514 -17.88 35.10 21.41
CA GLU A 514 -17.53 34.02 22.37
C GLU A 514 -18.36 32.76 21.96
N ASP A 515 -18.16 31.62 22.64
CA ASP A 515 -18.76 30.28 22.44
C ASP A 515 -20.30 30.19 22.28
N GLU A 516 -20.80 29.25 21.44
CA GLU A 516 -21.82 28.23 21.81
C GLU A 516 -22.18 27.26 20.65
N CYS A 517 -22.61 26.06 21.05
CA CYS A 517 -22.98 24.88 20.27
C CYS A 517 -24.15 25.04 19.27
N GLY A 518 -24.20 24.20 18.24
CA GLY A 518 -25.48 23.66 17.71
C GLY A 518 -25.70 23.64 16.20
N GLU A 519 -25.87 22.42 15.69
CA GLU A 519 -26.71 22.00 14.55
C GLU A 519 -26.35 22.27 13.06
N MET A 520 -26.43 21.14 12.34
CA MET A 520 -26.43 20.82 10.92
C MET A 520 -27.10 21.81 9.94
N MET A 521 -26.57 21.91 8.71
CA MET A 521 -27.15 21.34 7.47
C MET A 521 -26.49 21.86 6.17
N THR A 522 -26.13 20.90 5.31
CA THR A 522 -26.17 20.83 3.82
C THR A 522 -25.44 21.83 2.89
N ALA A 523 -24.51 21.23 2.12
CA ALA A 523 -24.29 21.27 0.66
C ALA A 523 -24.15 22.62 -0.08
N GLU A 524 -22.96 22.87 -0.66
CA GLU A 524 -22.72 22.83 -2.12
C GLU A 524 -21.24 23.09 -2.48
N GLU A 525 -20.74 22.25 -3.39
CA GLU A 525 -19.67 22.43 -4.38
C GLU A 525 -18.49 23.38 -4.13
N VAL A 526 -17.29 22.82 -3.91
CA VAL A 526 -16.04 23.34 -4.50
C VAL A 526 -15.14 22.17 -4.91
N HIS A 527 -14.95 22.00 -6.23
CA HIS A 527 -13.87 21.20 -6.80
C HIS A 527 -12.52 21.93 -6.67
N PRO A 528 -11.44 21.26 -6.24
CA PRO A 528 -10.09 21.65 -6.60
C PRO A 528 -9.58 20.75 -7.74
N THR A 529 -9.27 21.42 -8.84
CA THR A 529 -8.54 20.94 -9.99
C THR A 529 -7.13 20.44 -9.63
N GLY A 530 -6.68 19.38 -10.32
CA GLY A 530 -5.30 19.22 -10.75
C GLY A 530 -4.33 18.47 -9.85
N VAL A 531 -4.33 17.13 -9.94
CA VAL A 531 -3.10 16.32 -9.82
C VAL A 531 -3.17 15.19 -10.83
N GLU A 532 -2.37 15.28 -11.90
CA GLU A 532 -2.17 14.16 -12.85
C GLU A 532 -1.42 13.00 -12.18
N PRO A 533 -1.81 11.74 -12.43
CA PRO A 533 -1.02 10.59 -11.99
C PRO A 533 0.18 10.37 -12.92
N VAL A 534 1.37 10.34 -12.32
CA VAL A 534 2.65 9.96 -12.95
C VAL A 534 2.53 8.56 -13.56
N THR A 535 2.52 8.49 -14.88
CA THR A 535 2.62 7.24 -15.65
C THR A 535 4.08 6.79 -15.70
N PHE A 536 4.34 5.54 -15.32
CA PHE A 536 5.62 4.89 -15.60
C PHE A 536 5.69 4.59 -17.10
N GLY A 537 6.48 5.38 -17.83
CA GLY A 537 6.75 5.17 -19.25
C GLY A 537 7.43 3.82 -19.51
N SER A 538 6.73 2.94 -20.20
CA SER A 538 7.28 1.73 -20.82
C SER A 538 8.20 2.12 -21.98
N GLY A 539 9.44 1.64 -21.95
CA GLY A 539 10.44 1.87 -22.97
C GLY A 539 10.00 1.44 -24.37
N VAL A 540 10.36 2.29 -25.33
CA VAL A 540 10.23 2.11 -26.77
C VAL A 540 10.94 0.82 -27.20
N ARG A 541 10.20 -0.12 -27.81
CA ARG A 541 10.79 -1.21 -28.61
C ARG A 541 11.18 -0.66 -29.96
N VAL A 542 12.48 -0.67 -30.27
CA VAL A 542 12.97 -0.51 -31.63
C VAL A 542 12.87 -1.88 -32.32
N SER A 543 11.94 -1.98 -33.28
CA SER A 543 11.83 -3.12 -34.19
C SER A 543 13.01 -3.13 -35.16
N LYS A 544 13.86 -4.15 -35.09
CA LYS A 544 14.80 -4.48 -36.18
C LYS A 544 14.04 -5.27 -37.24
N THR A 545 13.80 -4.62 -38.38
CA THR A 545 13.41 -5.25 -39.64
C THR A 545 14.59 -6.08 -40.13
N ILE A 546 14.41 -7.40 -40.22
CA ILE A 546 15.27 -8.29 -41.01
C ILE A 546 14.50 -8.54 -42.31
N SER A 547 14.97 -7.93 -43.39
CA SER A 547 14.67 -8.39 -44.75
C SER A 547 15.72 -9.42 -45.13
N LEU A 548 15.26 -10.43 -45.90
CA LEU A 548 15.95 -11.59 -46.45
C LEU A 548 17.46 -11.46 -46.71
#